data_AF-A0A950K3B0-F1
#
_entry.id   AF-A0A950K3B0-F1
#
_cell.length_a   1.000
_cell.length_b   1.000
_cell.length_c   1.000
_cell.angle_alpha   90.00
_cell.angle_beta   90.00
_cell.angle_gamma   90.00
#
_symmetry.space_group_name_H-M   'P 1'
#
loop_
_entity.id
_entity.type
_entity.pdbx_description
1 polymer ?
#
loop_
_entity_poly.entity_id
_entity_poly.type
_entity_poly.pdbx_seq_one_letter_code
_entity_poly.pdbx_strand_id
1 'polypeptide(L)' 'MRIAVTGASGRLGRPLLARLAAADGVERVVVLGRRQTEPMRRHEHV' A
#
# COMPACT_ATOMS: atom_id res chain seq x y z
N MET A 1 8.75 -9.01 -14.19
CA MET A 1 7.40 -9.45 -13.75
C MET A 1 6.67 -8.30 -13.07
N ARG A 2 5.37 -8.13 -13.31
CA ARG A 2 4.54 -7.07 -12.70
C ARG A 2 3.48 -7.70 -11.79
N ILE A 3 3.33 -7.17 -10.58
CA ILE A 3 2.47 -7.77 -9.54
C ILE A 3 1.55 -6.70 -8.96
N ALA A 4 0.26 -7.03 -8.82
CA ALA A 4 -0.71 -6.20 -8.11
C ALA A 4 -1.03 -6.85 -6.74
N VAL A 5 -0.99 -6.05 -5.67
CA VAL A 5 -1.25 -6.51 -4.30
C VAL A 5 -2.39 -5.69 -3.68
N THR A 6 -3.49 -6.37 -3.34
CA THR A 6 -4.61 -5.79 -2.59
C THR A 6 -4.45 -6.00 -1.08
N GLY A 7 -5.00 -5.09 -0.27
CA GLY A 7 -4.94 -5.24 1.19
C GLY A 7 -3.51 -5.18 1.75
N ALA A 8 -2.59 -4.53 1.01
CA ALA A 8 -1.17 -4.55 1.32
C ALA A 8 -0.80 -3.84 2.64
N SER A 9 -1.72 -3.03 3.18
CA SER A 9 -1.59 -2.41 4.51
C SER A 9 -1.88 -3.38 5.67
N GLY A 10 -2.44 -4.55 5.40
CA GLY A 10 -2.76 -5.57 6.40
C GLY A 10 -1.51 -6.28 6.94
N ARG A 11 -1.71 -7.08 8.00
CA ARG A 11 -0.65 -7.83 8.68
C ARG A 11 0.15 -8.77 7.77
N LEU A 12 -0.49 -9.30 6.73
CA LEU A 12 0.16 -10.18 5.74
C LEU A 12 0.71 -9.41 4.54
N GLY A 13 0.09 -8.28 4.19
CA GLY A 13 0.45 -7.50 3.01
C GLY A 13 1.81 -6.82 3.13
N ARG A 14 2.13 -6.30 4.32
CA ARG A 14 3.42 -5.66 4.61
C ARG A 14 4.63 -6.59 4.45
N PRO A 15 4.69 -7.78 5.09
CA PRO A 15 5.81 -8.69 4.89
C PRO A 15 5.88 -9.22 3.45
N LEU A 16 4.74 -9.44 2.80
CA LEU A 16 4.70 -9.83 1.39
C LEU A 16 5.35 -8.77 0.49
N LEU A 17 5.00 -7.49 0.67
CA LEU A 17 5.62 -6.40 -0.08
C LEU A 17 7.14 -6.34 0.11
N ALA A 18 7.61 -6.49 1.34
CA ALA A 18 9.05 -6.51 1.62
C ALA A 18 9.76 -7.63 0.87
N ARG A 19 9.16 -8.83 0.80
CA ARG A 19 9.73 -9.94 0.04
C ARG A 19 9.69 -9.70 -1.47
N LEU A 20 8.60 -9.15 -1.98
CA LEU A 20 8.46 -8.86 -3.41
C LEU A 20 9.41 -7.75 -3.88
N ALA A 21 9.68 -6.76 -3.03
CA ALA A 21 10.63 -5.69 -3.32
C ALA A 21 12.09 -6.19 -3.36
N ALA A 22 12.39 -7.28 -2.64
CA ALA A 22 13.71 -7.90 -2.61
C ALA A 22 13.85 -9.08 -3.61
N ALA A 23 12.80 -9.40 -4.38
CA ALA A 23 12.82 -10.52 -5.30
C ALA A 23 13.39 -10.12 -6.66
N ASP A 24 14.44 -10.82 -7.09
CA ASP A 24 14.96 -10.67 -8.44
C ASP A 24 13.89 -11.02 -9.49
N GLY A 25 13.81 -10.18 -10.52
CA GLY A 25 12.83 -10.33 -11.61
C GLY A 25 11.47 -9.65 -11.38
N VAL A 26 11.24 -9.04 -10.21
CA VAL A 26 10.08 -8.15 -9.99
C VAL A 26 10.43 -6.74 -10.43
N GLU A 27 9.82 -6.31 -11.54
CA GLU A 27 10.08 -5.00 -12.15
C GLU A 27 9.22 -3.91 -11.49
N ARG A 28 8.00 -4.28 -11.06
CA ARG A 28 7.05 -3.34 -10.47
C ARG A 28 6.03 -4.05 -9.59
N VAL A 29 5.75 -3.45 -8.43
CA VAL A 29 4.65 -3.82 -7.54
C VAL A 29 3.68 -2.66 -7.44
N VAL A 30 2.39 -2.92 -7.71
CA VAL A 30 1.31 -1.94 -7.58
C VAL A 30 0.46 -2.31 -6.38
N VAL A 31 0.36 -1.40 -5.41
CA VAL A 31 -0.47 -1.59 -4.23
C VAL A 31 -1.85 -0.98 -4.47
N LEU A 32 -2.88 -1.81 -4.35
CA LEU A 32 -4.27 -1.40 -4.49
C LEU A 32 -4.91 -1.34 -3.10
N GLY A 33 -5.20 -0.12 -2.65
CA GLY A 33 -5.89 0.16 -1.41
C GLY A 33 -7.26 0.77 -1.65
N ARG A 34 -8.13 0.72 -0.64
CA ARG A 34 -9.28 1.62 -0.60
C ARG A 34 -8.75 3.03 -0.41
N ARG A 35 -9.30 4.00 -1.15
CA ARG A 35 -9.00 5.42 -1.02
C ARG A 35 -9.14 5.79 0.47
N GLN A 36 -8.06 6.26 1.11
CA GLN A 36 -8.20 6.85 2.43
C GLN A 36 -9.03 8.12 2.24
N THR A 37 -10.28 8.10 2.70
CA THR A 37 -11.04 9.34 2.86
C THR A 37 -10.28 10.13 3.91
N GLU A 38 -9.50 11.11 3.48
CA GLU A 38 -8.79 12.02 4.36
C GLU A 38 -9.84 12.64 5.30
N PRO A 39 -9.79 12.41 6.62
CA PRO A 39 -10.70 13.12 7.50
C PRO A 39 -10.27 14.58 7.44
N MET A 40 -11.06 15.42 6.76
CA MET A 40 -10.97 16.87 6.86
C MET A 40 -10.98 17.21 8.35
N ARG A 41 -9.80 17.42 8.93
CA ARG A 41 -9.66 18.13 10.20
C ARG A 41 -10.27 19.49 9.92
N ARG A 42 -11.49 19.71 10.40
CA ARG A 42 -12.01 21.07 10.55
C ARG A 42 -10.99 21.77 11.45
N HIS A 43 -10.15 22.59 10.83
CA HIS A 43 -9.44 23.62 11.56
C HIS A 43 -10.53 24.58 12.04
N GLU A 44 -11.06 24.33 13.24
CA GLU A 44 -11.74 25.38 13.98
C GLU A 44 -10.67 26.41 14.34
N HIS A 45 -10.70 27.51 13.59
CA HIS A 45 -10.06 28.75 13.98
C HIS A 45 -10.87 29.28 15.16
N VAL A 46 -10.30 29.22 16.36
CA VAL A 46 -10.74 29.97 17.54
C VAL A 46 -9.55 30.75 18.04
#